data_AF-A0A310SI68-F1
#
_entry.id   AF-A0A310SI68-F1
#
_cell.length_a   1.000
_cell.length_b   1.000
_cell.length_c   1.000
_cell.angle_alpha   90.00
_cell.angle_beta   90.00
_cell.angle_gamma   90.00
#
_symmetry.space_group_name_H-M   'P 1'
#
loop_
_entity.id
_entity.type
_entity.pdbx_description
1 polymer ?
#
loop_
_entity_poly.entity_id
_entity_poly.type
_entity_poly.pdbx_seq_one_letter_code
_entity_poly.pdbx_strand_id
1 'polypeptide(L)'
;MLNSSLNSCLNSNFSFEIDQACFSVVNYCSYRVILYLIAEEAYTGNGVPVATLNPHKNKNLVISTKYPLHLYFQTDEPEQTYDHCHTGYTFKEHGKYGWKLSDICNSIYVIHEPTENHLTIFTAFMIYILLAILWTLSKVIVQVIRRKLSPNNVHDDWDRLQEAESSTQPVMRITKFIILILLGLMLNSKSSKSLNDLRFPGVLQLLAISYFVCTTLEIIFMKPYSQDTLLQFGRFGMYRDILDSWPQWLIMIGIVTTHTLITFLLPVPNCPTGYFGPGGKYHYRGKYRNCTAGAAGYIDRLIFGNHTYNKTNNFIYDQISRYDPEGLMNTVSAIFIVYLGVHAGKILLLYYQCNSRVIRWSLWAVVTGIIAGILCNFRTEGGVIPVSKNMMTLSYVLTCSSFAFLLYALLYVLIDYKQFWSGAPFTYAGMY
;
A
#
# COMPACT_ATOMS: atom_id res chain seq x y z
N MET A 1 10.39 -20.22 8.48
CA MET A 1 11.30 -21.38 8.61
C MET A 1 11.66 -21.82 7.21
N LEU A 2 12.92 -21.67 6.81
CA LEU A 2 13.44 -22.28 5.57
C LEU A 2 13.38 -23.79 5.77
N ASN A 3 12.55 -24.48 5.00
CA ASN A 3 12.38 -25.91 5.12
C ASN A 3 13.68 -26.58 4.63
N SER A 4 14.48 -27.09 5.56
CA SER A 4 15.68 -27.88 5.25
C SER A 4 15.29 -29.31 4.87
N SER A 5 14.39 -29.48 3.89
CA SER A 5 14.12 -30.80 3.33
C SER A 5 15.29 -31.19 2.43
N LEU A 6 16.00 -32.26 2.83
CA LEU A 6 17.07 -32.86 2.06
C LEU A 6 16.62 -33.11 0.60
N ASN A 7 17.41 -32.62 -0.36
CA ASN A 7 17.42 -33.05 -1.77
C ASN A 7 16.17 -32.81 -2.64
N SER A 8 15.20 -32.01 -2.22
CA SER A 8 13.97 -31.72 -3.00
C SER A 8 14.23 -31.13 -4.40
N CYS A 9 15.27 -30.31 -4.54
CA CYS A 9 15.68 -29.66 -5.79
C CYS A 9 16.06 -30.57 -6.98
N LEU A 10 16.52 -31.80 -6.72
CA LEU A 10 17.01 -32.73 -7.74
C LEU A 10 15.93 -33.69 -8.25
N ASN A 11 14.78 -33.77 -7.57
CA ASN A 11 13.68 -34.61 -8.00
C ASN A 11 12.93 -33.93 -9.15
N SER A 12 12.87 -34.60 -10.32
CA SER A 12 12.10 -34.13 -11.48
C SER A 12 10.60 -33.98 -11.20
N ASN A 13 10.09 -34.67 -10.16
CA ASN A 13 8.68 -34.66 -9.77
C ASN A 13 8.36 -33.68 -8.64
N PHE A 14 9.33 -32.86 -8.19
CA PHE A 14 9.07 -31.86 -7.15
C PHE A 14 8.52 -30.58 -7.79
N SER A 15 7.23 -30.32 -7.61
CA SER A 15 6.62 -29.04 -7.96
C SER A 15 6.98 -28.01 -6.89
N PHE A 16 7.65 -26.93 -7.29
CA PHE A 16 7.87 -25.78 -6.42
C PHE A 16 6.53 -25.10 -6.09
N GLU A 17 6.41 -24.58 -4.88
CA GLU A 17 5.31 -23.66 -4.56
C GLU A 17 5.64 -22.27 -5.14
N ILE A 18 4.62 -21.39 -5.21
CA ILE A 18 4.78 -19.99 -5.60
C ILE A 18 5.84 -19.31 -4.70
N ASP A 19 6.62 -18.37 -5.24
CA ASP A 19 7.74 -17.69 -4.57
C ASP A 19 8.93 -18.58 -4.14
N GLN A 20 9.16 -19.72 -4.80
CA GLN A 20 10.29 -20.61 -4.50
C GLN A 20 11.26 -20.79 -5.68
N ALA A 21 12.54 -20.90 -5.34
CA ALA A 21 13.62 -21.28 -6.25
C ALA A 21 14.55 -22.30 -5.60
N CYS A 22 15.30 -23.01 -6.45
CA CYS A 22 16.33 -23.92 -5.98
C CYS A 22 17.71 -23.25 -6.02
N PHE A 23 18.46 -23.41 -4.92
CA PHE A 23 19.82 -22.92 -4.79
C PHE A 23 20.76 -24.07 -4.42
N SER A 24 21.71 -24.37 -5.30
CA SER A 24 22.74 -25.40 -5.09
C SER A 24 24.06 -24.74 -4.74
N VAL A 25 24.64 -25.12 -3.60
CA VAL A 25 25.88 -24.52 -3.09
C VAL A 25 26.92 -25.61 -2.96
N VAL A 26 28.13 -25.34 -3.44
CA VAL A 26 29.27 -26.28 -3.40
C VAL A 26 30.42 -25.63 -2.65
N ASN A 27 30.90 -26.29 -1.59
CA ASN A 27 32.06 -25.84 -0.83
C ASN A 27 33.37 -26.35 -1.48
N TYR A 28 34.17 -25.46 -2.07
CA TYR A 28 35.51 -25.77 -2.58
C TYR A 28 36.63 -25.42 -1.59
N CYS A 29 36.30 -24.84 -0.44
CA CYS A 29 37.29 -24.55 0.59
C CYS A 29 37.71 -25.82 1.34
N SER A 30 38.93 -25.80 1.90
CA SER A 30 39.47 -26.92 2.70
C SER A 30 38.89 -27.02 4.11
N TYR A 31 38.12 -26.02 4.54
CA TYR A 31 37.52 -25.89 5.86
C TYR A 31 35.98 -25.92 5.80
N ARG A 32 35.37 -26.03 6.98
CA ARG A 32 33.91 -26.03 7.13
C ARG A 32 33.38 -24.61 6.90
N VAL A 33 32.27 -24.51 6.17
CA VAL A 33 31.67 -23.23 5.80
C VAL A 33 30.22 -23.17 6.28
N ILE A 34 29.84 -22.03 6.87
CA ILE A 34 28.47 -21.72 7.28
C ILE A 34 27.93 -20.64 6.34
N LEU A 35 26.90 -20.98 5.57
CA LEU A 35 26.22 -20.09 4.65
C LEU A 35 25.15 -19.27 5.38
N TYR A 36 25.23 -17.96 5.21
CA TYR A 36 24.28 -17.00 5.73
C TYR A 36 23.47 -16.36 4.60
N LEU A 37 22.18 -16.20 4.83
CA LEU A 37 21.29 -15.44 3.96
C LEU A 37 20.54 -14.39 4.77
N ILE A 38 20.39 -13.21 4.18
CA ILE A 38 19.58 -12.12 4.72
C ILE A 38 18.84 -11.43 3.57
N ALA A 39 17.65 -10.90 3.80
CA ALA A 39 17.02 -10.06 2.78
C ALA A 39 17.85 -8.79 2.59
N GLU A 40 17.95 -8.31 1.35
CA GLU A 40 18.74 -7.12 1.04
C GLU A 40 18.23 -5.89 1.81
N GLU A 41 16.92 -5.76 2.05
CA GLU A 41 16.34 -4.70 2.91
C GLU A 41 16.84 -4.74 4.36
N ALA A 42 17.29 -5.90 4.83
CA ALA A 42 17.81 -6.12 6.17
C ALA A 42 19.34 -6.30 6.18
N TYR A 43 20.07 -5.96 5.11
CA TYR A 43 21.52 -6.24 4.98
C TYR A 43 22.38 -5.69 6.13
N THR A 44 21.89 -4.65 6.82
CA THR A 44 22.54 -4.09 8.01
C THR A 44 22.43 -4.97 9.25
N GLY A 45 21.73 -6.11 9.19
CA GLY A 45 21.60 -7.11 10.26
C GLY A 45 22.65 -8.22 10.22
N ASN A 46 22.57 -9.13 11.20
CA ASN A 46 23.30 -10.39 11.16
C ASN A 46 22.48 -11.39 10.32
N GLY A 47 23.08 -12.06 9.35
CA GLY A 47 22.37 -13.06 8.55
C GLY A 47 21.87 -14.26 9.36
N VAL A 48 20.99 -15.05 8.75
CA VAL A 48 20.53 -16.32 9.33
C VAL A 48 21.40 -17.46 8.79
N PRO A 49 21.96 -18.34 9.64
CA PRO A 49 22.67 -19.51 9.15
C PRO A 49 21.66 -20.48 8.52
N VAL A 50 21.79 -20.71 7.22
CA VAL A 50 20.85 -21.55 6.46
C VAL A 50 21.41 -22.93 6.18
N ALA A 51 22.73 -23.03 6.02
CA ALA A 51 23.39 -24.29 5.73
C ALA A 51 24.81 -24.32 6.25
N THR A 52 25.21 -25.48 6.78
CA THR A 52 26.61 -25.78 7.03
C THR A 52 27.09 -26.82 6.03
N LEU A 53 28.22 -26.56 5.38
CA LEU A 53 28.83 -27.42 4.38
C LEU A 53 30.22 -27.85 4.84
N ASN A 54 30.44 -29.16 4.83
CA ASN A 54 31.78 -29.73 5.05
C ASN A 54 32.65 -29.50 3.79
N PRO A 55 33.99 -29.60 3.91
CA PRO A 55 34.90 -29.45 2.78
C PRO A 55 34.50 -30.35 1.61
N HIS A 56 34.53 -29.81 0.38
CA HIS A 56 34.24 -30.54 -0.87
C HIS A 56 32.84 -31.19 -0.94
N LYS A 57 31.88 -30.73 -0.13
CA LYS A 57 30.48 -31.18 -0.17
C LYS A 57 29.59 -30.13 -0.80
N ASN A 58 28.54 -30.60 -1.47
CA ASN A 58 27.45 -29.77 -1.98
C ASN A 58 26.21 -29.88 -1.10
N LYS A 59 25.35 -28.87 -1.15
CA LYS A 59 24.04 -28.86 -0.51
C LYS A 59 23.05 -28.07 -1.35
N ASN A 60 21.84 -28.61 -1.47
CA ASN A 60 20.74 -27.96 -2.17
C ASN A 60 19.76 -27.39 -1.16
N LEU A 61 19.28 -26.19 -1.44
CA LEU A 61 18.41 -25.40 -0.58
C LEU A 61 17.23 -24.89 -1.39
N VAL A 62 16.05 -24.92 -0.80
CA VAL A 62 14.89 -24.20 -1.32
C VAL A 62 14.89 -22.82 -0.67
N ILE A 63 14.91 -21.79 -1.49
CA ILE A 63 14.97 -20.39 -1.06
C ILE A 63 13.74 -19.64 -1.57
N SER A 64 13.36 -18.58 -0.84
CA SER A 64 12.25 -17.72 -1.26
C SER A 64 12.74 -16.70 -2.30
N THR A 65 11.96 -16.51 -3.36
CA THR A 65 12.20 -15.50 -4.41
C THR A 65 11.48 -14.19 -4.16
N LYS A 66 10.78 -14.08 -3.02
CA LYS A 66 9.92 -12.94 -2.70
C LYS A 66 10.68 -11.63 -2.50
N TYR A 67 11.94 -11.72 -2.06
CA TYR A 67 12.79 -10.57 -1.78
C TYR A 67 14.20 -10.82 -2.33
N PRO A 68 14.92 -9.78 -2.78
CA PRO A 68 16.35 -9.88 -3.07
C PRO A 68 17.09 -10.35 -1.82
N LEU A 69 18.05 -11.27 -2.00
CA LEU A 69 18.81 -11.85 -0.90
C LEU A 69 20.26 -11.40 -0.99
N HIS A 70 20.81 -11.02 0.16
CA HIS A 70 22.23 -10.83 0.36
C HIS A 70 22.81 -12.09 1.00
N LEU A 71 23.82 -12.67 0.35
CA LEU A 71 24.45 -13.92 0.74
C LEU A 71 25.90 -13.67 1.11
N TYR A 72 26.37 -14.37 2.13
CA TYR A 72 27.76 -14.42 2.53
C TYR A 72 28.02 -15.71 3.29
N PHE A 73 29.28 -16.07 3.48
CA PHE A 73 29.62 -17.26 4.26
C PHE A 73 30.73 -17.00 5.25
N GLN A 74 30.67 -17.70 6.39
CA GLN A 74 31.73 -17.71 7.38
C GLN A 74 32.49 -19.01 7.33
N THR A 75 33.79 -18.90 7.58
CA THR A 75 34.74 -20.01 7.63
C THR A 75 35.05 -20.30 9.11
N ASP A 76 35.07 -21.58 9.45
CA ASP A 76 35.34 -22.04 10.81
C ASP A 76 36.87 -22.27 10.94
N GLU A 77 37.65 -21.18 10.98
CA GLU A 77 39.09 -21.21 11.25
C GLU A 77 39.37 -21.11 12.76
N PRO A 78 40.44 -21.75 13.30
CA PRO A 78 40.60 -21.95 14.74
C PRO A 78 40.73 -20.69 15.62
N GLU A 79 40.91 -19.49 15.06
CA GLU A 79 41.16 -18.30 15.89
C GLU A 79 40.39 -17.03 15.48
N GLN A 80 39.81 -16.93 14.27
CA GLN A 80 39.00 -15.77 13.84
C GLN A 80 37.92 -16.16 12.80
N THR A 81 36.67 -15.73 13.02
CA THR A 81 35.57 -15.92 12.03
C THR A 81 35.52 -14.73 11.09
N TYR A 82 35.88 -14.95 9.83
CA TYR A 82 35.81 -13.93 8.78
C TYR A 82 34.55 -14.12 7.93
N ASP A 83 33.90 -13.00 7.59
CA ASP A 83 32.81 -12.97 6.62
C ASP A 83 33.40 -12.88 5.21
N HIS A 84 33.12 -13.86 4.37
CA HIS A 84 33.61 -13.93 3.00
C HIS A 84 32.47 -13.76 1.98
N CYS A 85 32.81 -13.11 0.87
CA CYS A 85 32.01 -13.05 -0.36
C CYS A 85 30.58 -12.52 -0.19
N HIS A 86 30.44 -11.28 0.26
CA HIS A 86 29.17 -10.56 0.29
C HIS A 86 28.66 -10.29 -1.14
N THR A 87 27.53 -10.91 -1.49
CA THR A 87 26.90 -10.73 -2.80
C THR A 87 25.39 -10.57 -2.65
N GLY A 88 24.81 -9.55 -3.30
CA GLY A 88 23.37 -9.42 -3.49
C GLY A 88 22.92 -10.18 -4.73
N TYR A 89 21.83 -10.94 -4.65
CA TYR A 89 21.26 -11.65 -5.79
C TYR A 89 19.74 -11.74 -5.71
N THR A 90 19.10 -11.48 -6.85
CA THR A 90 17.63 -11.55 -6.99
C THR A 90 17.24 -12.84 -7.69
N PHE A 91 16.77 -13.80 -6.90
CA PHE A 91 16.30 -15.09 -7.41
C PHE A 91 14.91 -14.94 -8.02
N LYS A 92 14.72 -15.45 -9.25
CA LYS A 92 13.41 -15.54 -9.92
C LYS A 92 12.75 -16.91 -9.69
N GLU A 93 11.42 -16.93 -9.67
CA GLU A 93 10.59 -18.12 -9.43
C GLU A 93 10.97 -19.31 -10.31
N HIS A 94 10.96 -20.50 -9.71
CA HIS A 94 11.24 -21.80 -10.34
C HIS A 94 12.61 -21.93 -11.02
N GLY A 95 13.47 -20.90 -10.94
CA GLY A 95 14.84 -20.98 -11.41
C GLY A 95 15.69 -21.91 -10.55
N LYS A 96 16.71 -22.52 -11.16
CA LYS A 96 17.73 -23.28 -10.45
C LYS A 96 19.05 -22.54 -10.56
N TYR A 97 19.66 -22.25 -9.42
CA TYR A 97 20.87 -21.44 -9.32
C TYR A 97 21.98 -22.20 -8.61
N GLY A 98 23.23 -21.89 -8.95
CA GLY A 98 24.42 -22.52 -8.41
C GLY A 98 25.40 -21.50 -7.85
N TRP A 99 26.09 -21.84 -6.77
CA TRP A 99 27.19 -21.04 -6.22
C TRP A 99 28.38 -21.90 -5.81
N LYS A 100 29.58 -21.52 -6.26
CA LYS A 100 30.85 -22.17 -5.89
C LYS A 100 31.52 -21.33 -4.81
N LEU A 101 31.52 -21.81 -3.58
CA LEU A 101 32.18 -21.14 -2.46
C LEU A 101 33.67 -21.41 -2.52
N SER A 102 34.46 -20.36 -2.67
CA SER A 102 35.92 -20.37 -2.75
C SER A 102 36.46 -19.01 -2.30
N ASP A 103 37.74 -18.93 -1.95
CA ASP A 103 38.39 -17.67 -1.54
C ASP A 103 38.29 -16.54 -2.58
N ILE A 104 38.15 -16.88 -3.87
CA ILE A 104 38.09 -15.94 -5.00
C ILE A 104 36.67 -15.34 -5.20
N CYS A 105 35.68 -15.73 -4.40
CA CYS A 105 34.30 -15.18 -4.46
C CYS A 105 33.66 -15.18 -5.86
N ASN A 106 33.47 -16.37 -6.44
CA ASN A 106 32.80 -16.52 -7.74
C ASN A 106 31.35 -15.99 -7.71
N SER A 107 30.86 -15.47 -8.83
CA SER A 107 29.46 -15.06 -8.96
C SER A 107 28.49 -16.26 -8.97
N ILE A 108 27.26 -16.02 -8.55
CA ILE A 108 26.16 -16.99 -8.67
C ILE A 108 25.83 -17.19 -10.16
N TYR A 109 25.66 -18.45 -10.59
CA TYR A 109 25.33 -18.80 -11.96
C TYR A 109 23.96 -19.49 -12.05
N VAL A 110 23.34 -19.41 -13.23
CA VAL A 110 22.03 -20.02 -13.49
C VAL A 110 22.25 -21.43 -14.05
N ILE A 111 21.64 -22.43 -13.41
CA ILE A 111 21.64 -23.83 -13.86
C ILE A 111 20.43 -24.09 -14.77
N HIS A 112 19.27 -23.54 -14.40
CA HIS A 112 18.06 -23.62 -15.18
C HIS A 112 17.36 -22.27 -15.18
N GLU A 113 16.96 -21.82 -16.36
CA GLU A 113 16.29 -20.55 -16.54
C GLU A 113 14.93 -20.54 -15.79
N PRO A 114 14.59 -19.41 -15.15
CA PRO A 114 13.32 -19.27 -14.46
C PRO A 114 12.16 -19.21 -15.44
N THR A 115 10.97 -19.61 -14.99
CA THR A 115 9.77 -19.54 -15.83
C THR A 115 9.33 -18.10 -16.02
N GLU A 116 9.27 -17.65 -17.28
CA GLU A 116 8.77 -16.33 -17.67
C GLU A 116 7.24 -16.23 -17.45
N ASN A 117 6.80 -15.70 -16.30
CA ASN A 117 5.37 -15.53 -15.97
C ASN A 117 4.66 -14.47 -16.84
N HIS A 118 5.40 -13.65 -17.59
CA HIS A 118 4.85 -12.57 -18.41
C HIS A 118 3.87 -13.08 -19.47
N LEU A 119 4.13 -14.26 -20.06
CA LEU A 119 3.27 -14.83 -21.10
C LEU A 119 1.90 -15.23 -20.53
N THR A 120 1.86 -15.85 -19.35
CA THR A 120 0.61 -16.30 -18.71
C THR A 120 -0.25 -15.10 -18.29
N ILE A 121 0.36 -14.06 -17.72
CA ILE A 121 -0.34 -12.82 -17.36
C ILE A 121 -0.88 -12.12 -18.60
N PHE A 122 -0.08 -12.05 -19.66
CA PHE A 122 -0.50 -11.46 -20.94
C PHE A 122 -1.68 -12.24 -21.55
N THR A 123 -1.63 -13.58 -21.56
CA THR A 123 -2.76 -14.39 -22.06
C THR A 123 -4.03 -14.20 -21.24
N ALA A 124 -3.95 -14.17 -19.91
CA ALA A 124 -5.09 -13.88 -19.04
C ALA A 124 -5.65 -12.48 -19.32
N PHE A 125 -4.77 -11.48 -19.44
CA PHE A 125 -5.16 -10.11 -19.78
C PHE A 125 -5.88 -10.02 -21.13
N MET A 126 -5.39 -10.71 -22.16
CA MET A 126 -6.03 -10.78 -23.47
C MET A 126 -7.41 -11.46 -23.41
N ILE A 127 -7.57 -12.52 -22.61
CA ILE A 127 -8.87 -13.16 -22.37
C ILE A 127 -9.85 -12.21 -21.68
N TYR A 128 -9.41 -11.49 -20.63
CA TYR A 128 -10.26 -10.53 -19.94
C TYR A 128 -10.66 -9.33 -20.82
N ILE A 129 -9.76 -8.85 -21.67
CA ILE A 129 -10.09 -7.82 -22.68
C ILE A 129 -11.15 -8.34 -23.65
N LEU A 130 -11.01 -9.56 -24.17
CA LEU A 130 -11.99 -10.16 -25.07
C LEU A 130 -13.37 -10.26 -24.40
N LEU A 131 -13.42 -10.72 -23.15
CA LEU A 131 -14.66 -10.80 -22.37
C LEU A 131 -15.28 -9.42 -22.11
N ALA A 132 -14.46 -8.40 -21.84
CA ALA A 132 -14.94 -7.02 -21.68
C ALA A 132 -15.49 -6.44 -22.99
N ILE A 133 -14.86 -6.72 -24.14
CA ILE A 133 -15.37 -6.32 -25.46
C ILE A 133 -16.71 -6.99 -25.73
N LEU A 134 -16.83 -8.30 -25.51
CA LEU A 134 -18.11 -9.02 -25.67
C LEU A 134 -19.20 -8.48 -24.73
N TRP A 135 -18.84 -8.15 -23.50
CA TRP A 135 -19.79 -7.56 -22.54
C TRP A 135 -20.25 -6.17 -22.96
N THR A 136 -19.33 -5.29 -23.39
CA THR A 136 -19.69 -3.94 -23.86
C THR A 136 -20.55 -3.99 -25.12
N LEU A 137 -20.25 -4.88 -26.07
CA LEU A 137 -21.09 -5.10 -27.26
C LEU A 137 -22.51 -5.55 -26.87
N SER A 138 -22.65 -6.49 -25.94
CA SER A 138 -23.97 -6.93 -25.45
C SER A 138 -24.75 -5.79 -24.77
N LYS A 139 -24.07 -4.93 -24.00
CA LYS A 139 -24.70 -3.75 -23.36
C LYS A 139 -25.17 -2.72 -24.37
N VAL A 140 -24.39 -2.46 -25.41
CA VAL A 140 -24.76 -1.53 -26.50
C VAL A 140 -26.00 -2.07 -27.22
N ILE A 141 -26.07 -3.36 -27.52
CA ILE A 141 -27.25 -4.00 -28.13
C ILE A 141 -28.48 -3.84 -27.22
N VAL A 142 -28.35 -4.13 -25.92
CA VAL A 142 -29.45 -3.99 -24.94
C VAL A 142 -29.89 -2.53 -24.79
N GLN A 143 -28.95 -1.57 -24.79
CA GLN A 143 -29.27 -0.15 -24.72
C GLN A 143 -29.94 0.37 -25.99
N VAL A 144 -29.54 -0.11 -27.17
CA VAL A 144 -30.18 0.22 -28.46
C VAL A 144 -31.62 -0.33 -28.49
N ILE A 145 -31.85 -1.54 -27.97
CA ILE A 145 -33.20 -2.13 -27.85
C ILE A 145 -34.04 -1.35 -26.84
N ARG A 146 -33.49 -1.02 -25.67
CA ARG A 146 -34.19 -0.30 -24.60
C ARG A 146 -34.52 1.15 -24.99
N ARG A 147 -33.64 1.83 -25.73
CA ARG A 147 -33.90 3.18 -26.29
C ARG A 147 -35.02 3.20 -27.32
N LYS A 148 -35.30 2.07 -27.98
CA LYS A 148 -36.41 1.93 -28.93
C LYS A 148 -37.78 1.79 -28.25
N LEU A 149 -37.81 1.62 -26.91
CA LEU A 149 -38.99 1.14 -26.16
C LEU A 149 -39.44 2.04 -24.99
N SER A 150 -38.78 3.15 -24.68
CA SER A 150 -39.16 3.99 -23.53
C SER A 150 -39.40 5.45 -23.93
N PRO A 151 -40.61 6.01 -23.75
CA PRO A 151 -40.81 7.45 -23.76
C PRO A 151 -40.19 8.06 -22.50
N ASN A 152 -39.59 9.23 -22.68
CA ASN A 152 -38.87 10.00 -21.66
C ASN A 152 -39.82 10.52 -20.58
N ASN A 153 -39.41 10.43 -19.32
CA ASN A 153 -39.78 11.35 -18.23
C ASN A 153 -38.72 11.21 -17.13
N VAL A 154 -37.68 12.07 -17.15
CA VAL A 154 -36.53 12.00 -16.22
C VAL A 154 -36.28 13.35 -15.53
N HIS A 155 -37.11 14.37 -15.76
CA HIS A 155 -36.81 15.72 -15.25
C HIS A 155 -37.42 16.04 -13.87
N ASP A 156 -38.53 15.40 -13.47
CA ASP A 156 -39.22 15.72 -12.20
C ASP A 156 -38.71 14.94 -10.96
N ASP A 157 -37.85 13.92 -11.14
CA ASP A 157 -37.37 13.07 -10.04
C ASP A 157 -36.12 13.60 -9.35
N TRP A 158 -35.27 14.36 -10.04
CA TRP A 158 -33.98 14.82 -9.49
C TRP A 158 -34.16 15.80 -8.33
N ASP A 159 -35.09 16.73 -8.44
CA ASP A 159 -35.33 17.73 -7.40
C ASP A 159 -35.97 17.12 -6.14
N ARG A 160 -36.86 16.12 -6.30
CA ARG A 160 -37.47 15.39 -5.18
C ARG A 160 -36.49 14.44 -4.49
N LEU A 161 -35.59 13.81 -5.26
CA LEU A 161 -34.50 13.00 -4.70
C LEU A 161 -33.50 13.88 -3.93
N GLN A 162 -33.19 15.07 -4.43
CA GLN A 162 -32.25 15.99 -3.78
C GLN A 162 -32.82 16.59 -2.47
N GLU A 163 -34.13 16.89 -2.41
CA GLU A 163 -34.81 17.29 -1.17
C GLU A 163 -34.93 16.13 -0.16
N ALA A 164 -35.28 14.92 -0.61
CA ALA A 164 -35.38 13.72 0.24
C ALA A 164 -34.01 13.26 0.77
N GLU A 165 -32.95 13.40 -0.04
CA GLU A 165 -31.57 13.14 0.35
C GLU A 165 -31.15 14.14 1.42
N SER A 166 -31.42 15.45 1.28
CA SER A 166 -31.02 16.50 2.24
C SER A 166 -31.49 16.27 3.68
N SER A 167 -32.74 15.80 3.86
CA SER A 167 -33.34 15.56 5.18
C SER A 167 -32.89 14.25 5.82
N THR A 168 -32.53 13.24 5.01
CA THR A 168 -32.12 11.92 5.47
C THR A 168 -30.59 11.79 5.63
N GLN A 169 -29.80 12.75 5.13
CA GLN A 169 -28.33 12.72 5.17
C GLN A 169 -27.72 12.43 6.54
N PRO A 170 -28.12 13.07 7.66
CA PRO A 170 -27.48 12.81 8.95
C PRO A 170 -27.79 11.40 9.47
N VAL A 171 -29.03 10.93 9.32
CA VAL A 171 -29.47 9.59 9.76
C VAL A 171 -28.80 8.51 8.91
N MET A 172 -28.78 8.67 7.59
CA MET A 172 -28.09 7.75 6.68
C MET A 172 -26.59 7.68 6.96
N ARG A 173 -25.95 8.81 7.28
CA ARG A 173 -24.52 8.83 7.61
C ARG A 173 -24.21 8.06 8.88
N ILE A 174 -24.93 8.36 9.97
CA ILE A 174 -24.75 7.68 11.25
C ILE A 174 -25.00 6.17 11.07
N THR A 175 -26.05 5.82 10.32
CA THR A 175 -26.37 4.42 10.01
C THR A 175 -25.25 3.74 9.23
N LYS A 176 -24.73 4.36 8.15
CA LYS A 176 -23.60 3.82 7.37
C LYS A 176 -22.32 3.69 8.22
N PHE A 177 -22.03 4.68 9.07
CA PHE A 177 -20.90 4.64 10.01
C PHE A 177 -21.01 3.43 10.95
N ILE A 178 -22.16 3.26 11.61
CA ILE A 178 -22.42 2.15 12.53
C ILE A 178 -22.35 0.80 11.79
N ILE A 179 -22.98 0.69 10.61
CA ILE A 179 -22.98 -0.54 9.81
C ILE A 179 -21.55 -0.94 9.42
N LEU A 180 -20.71 -0.01 8.94
CA LEU A 180 -19.33 -0.32 8.55
C LEU A 180 -18.48 -0.76 9.75
N ILE A 181 -18.65 -0.11 10.91
CA ILE A 181 -17.95 -0.49 12.15
C ILE A 181 -18.36 -1.90 12.58
N LEU A 182 -19.67 -2.18 12.62
CA LEU A 182 -20.19 -3.49 13.03
C LEU A 182 -19.77 -4.59 12.05
N LEU A 183 -19.89 -4.36 10.74
CA LEU A 183 -19.46 -5.29 9.71
C LEU A 183 -17.95 -5.58 9.81
N GLY A 184 -17.14 -4.55 10.07
CA GLY A 184 -15.70 -4.69 10.30
C GLY A 184 -15.37 -5.57 11.50
N LEU A 185 -16.06 -5.36 12.64
CA LEU A 185 -15.89 -6.19 13.83
C LEU A 185 -16.35 -7.62 13.61
N MET A 186 -17.45 -7.84 12.88
CA MET A 186 -17.93 -9.18 12.51
C MET A 186 -16.92 -9.93 11.64
N LEU A 187 -16.31 -9.26 10.66
CA LEU A 187 -15.28 -9.88 9.81
C LEU A 187 -14.01 -10.21 10.60
N ASN A 188 -13.58 -9.32 11.50
CA ASN A 188 -12.43 -9.54 12.37
C ASN A 188 -12.66 -10.69 13.37
N SER A 189 -13.91 -10.90 13.80
CA SER A 189 -14.31 -11.97 14.73
C SER A 189 -14.11 -13.38 14.16
N LYS A 190 -14.27 -13.57 12.84
CA LYS A 190 -14.14 -14.88 12.19
C LYS A 190 -12.76 -15.52 12.38
N SER A 191 -11.72 -14.72 12.60
CA SER A 191 -10.35 -15.20 12.79
C SER A 191 -9.95 -15.38 14.26
N SER A 192 -10.71 -14.85 15.21
CA SER A 192 -10.36 -14.87 16.65
C SER A 192 -11.03 -16.04 17.38
N LYS A 193 -10.27 -16.76 18.20
CA LYS A 193 -10.78 -17.88 19.02
C LYS A 193 -11.45 -17.42 20.32
N SER A 194 -11.18 -16.18 20.76
CA SER A 194 -11.69 -15.58 21.99
C SER A 194 -11.97 -14.09 21.78
N LEU A 195 -12.92 -13.53 22.53
CA LEU A 195 -13.24 -12.09 22.53
C LEU A 195 -12.04 -11.23 22.97
N ASN A 196 -11.14 -11.79 23.78
CA ASN A 196 -9.93 -11.10 24.26
C ASN A 196 -8.87 -10.91 23.16
N ASP A 197 -8.96 -11.69 22.08
CA ASP A 197 -8.04 -11.61 20.92
C ASP A 197 -8.72 -10.96 19.70
N LEU A 198 -9.92 -10.39 19.89
CA LEU A 198 -10.67 -9.75 18.81
C LEU A 198 -9.93 -8.52 18.31
N ARG A 199 -9.66 -8.42 17.01
CA ARG A 199 -9.01 -7.24 16.42
C ARG A 199 -10.02 -6.09 16.27
N PHE A 200 -9.76 -4.94 16.88
CA PHE A 200 -10.63 -3.75 16.79
C PHE A 200 -10.36 -2.89 15.55
N PRO A 201 -9.12 -2.40 15.30
CA PRO A 201 -8.77 -1.72 14.07
C PRO A 201 -8.93 -2.63 12.84
N GLY A 202 -9.33 -2.02 11.73
CA GLY A 202 -9.51 -2.70 10.46
C GLY A 202 -9.90 -1.71 9.37
N VAL A 203 -9.83 -2.17 8.13
CA VAL A 203 -10.02 -1.31 6.94
C VAL A 203 -11.42 -0.68 6.92
N LEU A 204 -12.46 -1.43 7.31
CA LEU A 204 -13.84 -0.90 7.33
C LEU A 204 -14.02 0.17 8.41
N GLN A 205 -13.43 -0.02 9.58
CA GLN A 205 -13.47 0.95 10.68
C GLN A 205 -12.72 2.22 10.30
N LEU A 206 -11.53 2.08 9.71
CA LEU A 206 -10.72 3.18 9.21
C LEU A 206 -11.47 4.00 8.16
N LEU A 207 -12.12 3.34 7.18
CA LEU A 207 -12.94 4.02 6.18
C LEU A 207 -14.17 4.69 6.82
N ALA A 208 -14.85 4.02 7.75
CA ALA A 208 -16.02 4.57 8.43
C ALA A 208 -15.69 5.89 9.15
N ILE A 209 -14.61 5.90 9.95
CA ILE A 209 -14.16 7.08 10.68
C ILE A 209 -13.73 8.18 9.71
N SER A 210 -12.94 7.84 8.69
CA SER A 210 -12.41 8.82 7.74
C SER A 210 -13.52 9.52 6.96
N TYR A 211 -14.49 8.74 6.45
CA TYR A 211 -15.66 9.31 5.79
C TYR A 211 -16.52 10.11 6.77
N PHE A 212 -16.79 9.61 7.98
CA PHE A 212 -17.59 10.34 8.96
C PHE A 212 -17.00 11.72 9.29
N VAL A 213 -15.69 11.81 9.52
CA VAL A 213 -15.00 13.07 9.79
C VAL A 213 -15.07 14.02 8.59
N CYS A 214 -14.64 13.58 7.40
CA CYS A 214 -14.62 14.43 6.20
C CYS A 214 -16.01 14.95 5.84
N THR A 215 -17.00 14.07 5.88
CA THR A 215 -18.37 14.43 5.54
C THR A 215 -18.99 15.35 6.59
N THR A 216 -18.58 15.26 7.87
CA THR A 216 -19.01 16.19 8.94
C THR A 216 -18.39 17.56 8.74
N LEU A 217 -17.10 17.64 8.42
CA LEU A 217 -16.46 18.88 8.01
C LEU A 217 -17.14 19.50 6.78
N GLU A 218 -17.52 18.68 5.80
CA GLU A 218 -18.24 19.18 4.63
C GLU A 218 -19.58 19.81 5.02
N ILE A 219 -20.44 19.12 5.77
CA ILE A 219 -21.76 19.67 6.17
C ILE A 219 -21.62 20.97 6.96
N ILE A 220 -20.67 21.04 7.89
CA ILE A 220 -20.49 22.22 8.75
C ILE A 220 -20.10 23.46 7.93
N PHE A 221 -19.29 23.28 6.90
CA PHE A 221 -18.76 24.38 6.09
C PHE A 221 -19.40 24.50 4.70
N MET A 222 -20.42 23.68 4.40
CA MET A 222 -21.11 23.72 3.12
C MET A 222 -21.86 25.04 2.99
N LYS A 223 -21.52 25.82 1.96
CA LYS A 223 -22.25 27.03 1.64
C LYS A 223 -23.30 26.71 0.58
N PRO A 224 -24.53 27.24 0.69
CA PRO A 224 -25.51 27.15 -0.39
C PRO A 224 -24.94 27.82 -1.64
N TYR A 225 -24.96 27.11 -2.76
CA TYR A 225 -24.47 27.62 -4.04
C TYR A 225 -25.38 28.77 -4.50
N SER A 226 -24.91 30.02 -4.35
CA SER A 226 -25.60 31.20 -4.89
C SER A 226 -24.85 31.75 -6.10
N GLN A 227 -25.61 32.18 -7.11
CA GLN A 227 -25.10 32.78 -8.34
C GLN A 227 -24.18 34.00 -8.07
N ASP A 228 -24.43 34.73 -6.98
CA ASP A 228 -23.64 35.87 -6.50
C ASP A 228 -22.19 35.52 -6.17
N THR A 229 -21.93 34.26 -5.77
CA THR A 229 -20.59 33.79 -5.44
C THR A 229 -19.65 33.80 -6.66
N LEU A 230 -20.20 33.67 -7.88
CA LEU A 230 -19.42 33.67 -9.11
C LEU A 230 -18.86 35.07 -9.46
N LEU A 231 -19.61 36.11 -9.09
CA LEU A 231 -19.21 37.52 -9.23
C LEU A 231 -18.18 37.94 -8.16
N GLN A 232 -18.27 37.36 -6.97
CA GLN A 232 -17.45 37.72 -5.81
C GLN A 232 -15.95 37.41 -6.00
N PHE A 233 -15.61 36.38 -6.79
CA PHE A 233 -14.21 35.94 -6.95
C PHE A 233 -13.45 36.61 -8.10
N GLY A 234 -14.10 37.28 -9.05
CA GLY A 234 -13.45 38.05 -10.12
C GLY A 234 -12.17 37.40 -10.69
N ARG A 235 -11.02 38.08 -10.59
CA ARG A 235 -9.69 37.61 -11.03
C ARG A 235 -9.14 36.43 -10.19
N PHE A 236 -9.61 36.26 -8.95
CA PHE A 236 -9.27 35.14 -8.06
C PHE A 236 -10.18 33.92 -8.24
N GLY A 237 -11.08 33.92 -9.23
CA GLY A 237 -11.88 32.73 -9.59
C GLY A 237 -11.02 31.51 -9.92
N MET A 238 -9.75 31.74 -10.26
CA MET A 238 -8.76 30.68 -10.42
C MET A 238 -8.52 29.91 -9.11
N TYR A 239 -8.54 30.50 -7.92
CA TYR A 239 -8.28 29.80 -6.64
C TYR A 239 -9.56 29.49 -5.85
N ARG A 240 -10.71 29.45 -6.54
CA ARG A 240 -12.03 29.32 -5.91
C ARG A 240 -12.15 28.07 -5.04
N ASP A 241 -11.54 26.96 -5.44
CA ASP A 241 -11.57 25.69 -4.69
C ASP A 241 -10.94 25.81 -3.29
N ILE A 242 -9.80 26.51 -3.19
CA ILE A 242 -9.08 26.72 -1.93
C ILE A 242 -9.76 27.80 -1.10
N LEU A 243 -10.13 28.92 -1.72
CA LEU A 243 -10.75 30.04 -1.02
C LEU A 243 -12.13 29.69 -0.46
N ASP A 244 -12.90 28.86 -1.16
CA ASP A 244 -14.19 28.44 -0.64
C ASP A 244 -14.05 27.47 0.55
N SER A 245 -13.09 26.53 0.46
CA SER A 245 -12.84 25.48 1.44
C SER A 245 -11.76 25.83 2.48
N TRP A 246 -11.39 27.11 2.62
CA TRP A 246 -10.27 27.53 3.47
C TRP A 246 -10.39 27.08 4.95
N PRO A 247 -11.57 27.04 5.60
CA PRO A 247 -11.66 26.60 6.99
C PRO A 247 -11.39 25.10 7.12
N GLN A 248 -11.83 24.32 6.13
CA GLN A 248 -11.58 22.88 6.08
C GLN A 248 -10.09 22.62 5.88
N TRP A 249 -9.42 23.33 4.97
CA TRP A 249 -7.98 23.21 4.78
C TRP A 249 -7.19 23.54 6.05
N LEU A 250 -7.60 24.55 6.82
CA LEU A 250 -6.98 24.89 8.09
C LEU A 250 -7.08 23.73 9.09
N ILE A 251 -8.26 23.12 9.23
CA ILE A 251 -8.46 21.95 10.10
C ILE A 251 -7.61 20.77 9.63
N MET A 252 -7.60 20.50 8.33
CA MET A 252 -6.84 19.38 7.76
C MET A 252 -5.33 19.55 7.91
N ILE A 253 -4.81 20.78 7.73
CA ILE A 253 -3.41 21.10 8.03
C ILE A 253 -3.12 20.89 9.51
N GLY A 254 -4.02 21.28 10.42
CA GLY A 254 -3.90 21.02 11.84
C GLY A 254 -3.82 19.52 12.17
N ILE A 255 -4.67 18.70 11.55
CA ILE A 255 -4.67 17.24 11.72
C ILE A 255 -3.35 16.63 11.22
N VAL A 256 -2.91 16.98 10.00
CA VAL A 256 -1.65 16.48 9.41
C VAL A 256 -0.43 16.95 10.20
N THR A 257 -0.44 18.20 10.66
CA THR A 257 0.64 18.75 11.50
C THR A 257 0.70 18.01 12.83
N THR A 258 -0.44 17.77 13.47
CA THR A 258 -0.49 16.99 14.72
C THR A 258 0.02 15.56 14.52
N HIS A 259 -0.41 14.89 13.45
CA HIS A 259 0.08 13.56 13.09
C HIS A 259 1.60 13.53 12.90
N THR A 260 2.15 14.47 12.12
CA THR A 260 3.59 14.54 11.85
C THR A 260 4.39 14.88 13.11
N LEU A 261 3.92 15.84 13.93
CA LEU A 261 4.54 16.18 15.20
C LEU A 261 4.58 14.97 16.14
N ILE A 262 3.47 14.23 16.31
CA ILE A 262 3.45 13.02 17.14
C ILE A 262 4.44 11.98 16.59
N THR A 263 4.47 11.78 15.27
CA THR A 263 5.33 10.77 14.64
C THR A 263 6.82 11.05 14.87
N PHE A 264 7.23 12.32 14.86
CA PHE A 264 8.63 12.72 15.00
C PHE A 264 9.07 13.09 16.41
N LEU A 265 8.19 13.66 17.24
CA LEU A 265 8.58 14.22 18.55
C LEU A 265 8.24 13.32 19.72
N LEU A 266 7.35 12.31 19.57
CA LEU A 266 6.97 11.45 20.68
C LEU A 266 8.17 10.57 21.11
N PRO A 267 8.66 10.71 22.35
CA PRO A 267 9.74 9.86 22.84
C PRO A 267 9.17 8.47 23.18
N VAL A 268 9.63 7.45 22.46
CA VAL A 268 9.28 6.05 22.72
C VAL A 268 10.43 5.38 23.48
N PRO A 269 10.17 4.63 24.56
CA PRO A 269 11.22 3.99 25.35
C PRO A 269 12.09 3.06 24.48
N ASN A 270 13.41 3.21 24.56
CA ASN A 270 14.42 2.43 23.84
C ASN A 270 14.41 2.58 22.29
N CYS A 271 13.72 3.59 21.76
CA CYS A 271 13.60 3.82 20.31
C CYS A 271 14.02 5.24 19.93
N PRO A 272 14.64 5.45 18.76
CA PRO A 272 14.92 6.78 18.25
C PRO A 272 13.61 7.47 17.83
N THR A 273 13.60 8.78 17.96
CA THR A 273 12.51 9.63 17.48
C THR A 273 12.40 9.57 15.94
N GLY A 274 11.17 9.63 15.40
CA GLY A 274 10.96 9.57 13.94
C GLY A 274 11.25 8.22 13.29
N TYR A 275 11.25 7.12 14.05
CA TYR A 275 11.54 5.79 13.53
C TYR A 275 10.33 5.16 12.81
N PHE A 276 10.49 4.76 11.55
CA PHE A 276 9.45 4.11 10.73
C PHE A 276 9.70 2.61 10.47
N GLY A 277 10.78 2.06 11.03
CA GLY A 277 11.26 0.72 10.67
C GLY A 277 10.53 -0.44 11.35
N PRO A 278 10.79 -1.68 10.89
CA PRO A 278 10.17 -2.89 11.42
C PRO A 278 10.64 -3.28 12.83
N GLY A 279 11.81 -2.81 13.27
CA GLY A 279 12.28 -3.01 14.65
C GLY A 279 12.56 -4.47 15.06
N GLY A 280 12.83 -5.33 14.07
CA GLY A 280 13.16 -6.73 14.29
C GLY A 280 14.66 -6.98 14.48
N LYS A 281 15.02 -8.22 14.81
CA LYS A 281 16.39 -8.64 15.18
C LYS A 281 17.44 -8.33 14.10
N TYR A 282 17.03 -8.39 12.84
CA TYR A 282 17.89 -8.25 11.68
C TYR A 282 17.90 -6.83 11.09
N HIS A 283 17.12 -5.89 11.64
CA HIS A 283 17.14 -4.50 11.20
C HIS A 283 18.16 -3.70 12.03
N TYR A 284 19.13 -3.02 11.40
CA TYR A 284 20.21 -2.29 12.07
C TYR A 284 20.95 -3.11 13.14
N ARG A 285 21.37 -4.35 12.83
CA ARG A 285 21.99 -5.31 13.78
C ARG A 285 21.18 -5.53 15.07
N GLY A 286 19.86 -5.31 15.04
CA GLY A 286 19.00 -5.45 16.21
C GLY A 286 19.16 -4.32 17.23
N LYS A 287 19.67 -3.15 16.83
CA LYS A 287 19.80 -1.96 17.68
C LYS A 287 18.44 -1.44 18.18
N TYR A 288 17.39 -1.61 17.38
CA TYR A 288 16.04 -1.08 17.65
C TYR A 288 15.01 -2.20 17.80
N ARG A 289 15.30 -3.18 18.66
CA ARG A 289 14.36 -4.27 18.96
C ARG A 289 13.10 -3.75 19.64
N ASN A 290 11.96 -4.32 19.27
CA ASN A 290 10.64 -3.95 19.79
C ASN A 290 10.18 -2.53 19.47
N CYS A 291 10.90 -1.82 18.59
CA CYS A 291 10.53 -0.50 18.10
C CYS A 291 9.65 -0.55 16.85
N THR A 292 8.97 -1.67 16.59
CA THR A 292 8.16 -1.87 15.38
C THR A 292 7.15 -0.73 15.22
N ALA A 293 7.17 -0.10 14.05
CA ALA A 293 6.30 1.03 13.69
C ALA A 293 6.49 2.29 14.56
N GLY A 294 7.58 2.38 15.33
CA GLY A 294 7.95 3.56 16.13
C GLY A 294 6.82 4.09 17.01
N ALA A 295 6.57 5.41 16.91
CA ALA A 295 5.54 6.12 17.67
C ALA A 295 4.12 5.59 17.39
N ALA A 296 3.78 5.30 16.13
CA ALA A 296 2.44 4.82 15.78
C ALA A 296 2.17 3.43 16.37
N GLY A 297 3.11 2.50 16.23
CA GLY A 297 2.99 1.18 16.85
C GLY A 297 2.92 1.24 18.38
N TYR A 298 3.62 2.18 19.01
CA TYR A 298 3.54 2.40 20.45
C TYR A 298 2.15 2.87 20.89
N ILE A 299 1.58 3.84 20.18
CA ILE A 299 0.22 4.35 20.42
C ILE A 299 -0.82 3.25 20.23
N ASP A 300 -0.71 2.44 19.17
CA ASP A 300 -1.66 1.35 18.91
C ASP A 300 -1.66 0.33 20.05
N ARG A 301 -0.48 -0.03 20.58
CA ARG A 301 -0.36 -0.94 21.73
C ARG A 301 -0.93 -0.32 23.02
N LEU A 302 -0.80 0.99 23.20
CA LEU A 302 -1.33 1.70 24.36
C LEU A 302 -2.87 1.75 24.34
N ILE A 303 -3.46 2.02 23.17
CA ILE A 303 -4.90 2.26 23.02
C ILE A 303 -5.68 0.95 22.84
N PHE A 304 -5.20 0.06 21.96
CA PHE A 304 -5.92 -1.16 21.61
C PHE A 304 -5.42 -2.39 22.38
N GLY A 305 -4.25 -2.34 23.00
CA GLY A 305 -3.70 -3.45 23.79
C GLY A 305 -3.59 -4.75 22.98
N ASN A 306 -4.27 -5.80 23.45
CA ASN A 306 -4.30 -7.12 22.80
C ASN A 306 -5.18 -7.18 21.54
N HIS A 307 -5.98 -6.13 21.28
CA HIS A 307 -6.91 -6.07 20.15
C HIS A 307 -6.24 -5.58 18.85
N THR A 308 -4.92 -5.71 18.73
CA THR A 308 -4.12 -5.33 17.56
C THR A 308 -3.79 -6.53 16.68
N TYR A 309 -3.33 -6.29 15.45
CA TYR A 309 -2.91 -7.36 14.55
C TYR A 309 -1.79 -8.23 15.15
N ASN A 310 -2.10 -9.50 15.42
CA ASN A 310 -1.24 -10.42 16.19
C ASN A 310 -0.18 -11.16 15.34
N LYS A 311 0.31 -10.54 14.26
CA LYS A 311 1.35 -11.16 13.40
C LYS A 311 2.74 -10.68 13.82
N THR A 312 3.33 -11.38 14.79
CA THR A 312 4.66 -11.05 15.34
C THR A 312 5.81 -11.76 14.63
N ASN A 313 5.54 -12.84 13.89
CA ASN A 313 6.57 -13.57 13.14
C ASN A 313 6.72 -12.98 11.74
N ASN A 314 7.82 -12.29 11.49
CA ASN A 314 8.20 -11.79 10.17
C ASN A 314 9.31 -12.68 9.58
N PHE A 315 9.17 -13.05 8.30
CA PHE A 315 10.16 -13.87 7.60
C PHE A 315 11.52 -13.16 7.47
N ILE A 316 11.51 -11.83 7.30
CA ILE A 316 12.70 -11.01 7.06
C ILE A 316 13.31 -10.52 8.35
N TYR A 317 12.48 -10.03 9.27
CA TYR A 317 12.93 -9.29 10.47
C TYR A 317 12.84 -10.11 11.77
N ASP A 318 12.47 -11.39 11.68
CA ASP A 318 12.22 -12.30 12.82
C ASP A 318 11.03 -11.85 13.68
N GLN A 319 11.19 -11.86 15.01
CA GLN A 319 10.18 -11.37 15.95
C GLN A 319 10.06 -9.84 15.85
N ILE A 320 8.87 -9.38 15.50
CA ILE A 320 8.45 -7.99 15.54
C ILE A 320 7.36 -7.79 16.61
N SER A 321 7.30 -6.59 17.17
CA SER A 321 6.24 -6.24 18.12
C SER A 321 4.91 -6.04 17.41
N ARG A 322 3.81 -6.28 18.14
CA ARG A 322 2.45 -6.05 17.63
C ARG A 322 2.27 -4.58 17.26
N TYR A 323 1.72 -4.33 16.09
CA TYR A 323 1.31 -3.02 15.61
C TYR A 323 0.13 -3.23 14.66
N ASP A 324 -0.67 -2.20 14.42
CA ASP A 324 -1.81 -2.34 13.52
C ASP A 324 -1.66 -1.45 12.26
N PRO A 325 -1.64 -2.04 11.05
CA PRO A 325 -1.61 -1.25 9.82
C PRO A 325 -2.90 -0.44 9.57
N GLU A 326 -3.96 -0.70 10.34
CA GLU A 326 -5.19 0.10 10.34
C GLU A 326 -5.43 0.78 11.70
N GLY A 327 -4.34 1.01 12.46
CA GLY A 327 -4.35 1.64 13.77
C GLY A 327 -4.75 3.12 13.77
N LEU A 328 -4.62 3.78 14.93
CA LEU A 328 -5.12 5.13 15.12
C LEU A 328 -4.39 6.13 14.23
N MET A 329 -3.06 6.06 14.18
CA MET A 329 -2.27 7.02 13.42
C MET A 329 -2.48 6.88 11.92
N ASN A 330 -2.62 5.65 11.45
CA ASN A 330 -3.01 5.37 10.08
C ASN A 330 -4.42 5.93 9.83
N THR A 331 -5.40 5.74 10.71
CA THR A 331 -6.73 6.34 10.55
C THR A 331 -6.68 7.87 10.39
N VAL A 332 -5.81 8.56 11.14
CA VAL A 332 -5.61 10.02 10.99
C VAL A 332 -5.06 10.38 9.60
N SER A 333 -4.10 9.61 9.08
CA SER A 333 -3.60 9.79 7.71
C SER A 333 -4.66 9.47 6.65
N ALA A 334 -5.58 8.54 6.92
CA ALA A 334 -6.70 8.24 6.01
C ALA A 334 -7.75 9.36 5.97
N ILE A 335 -7.97 10.10 7.05
CA ILE A 335 -8.82 11.31 7.01
C ILE A 335 -8.28 12.27 5.94
N PHE A 336 -6.95 12.45 5.87
CA PHE A 336 -6.34 13.34 4.88
C PHE A 336 -6.47 12.81 3.44
N ILE A 337 -6.24 11.52 3.18
CA ILE A 337 -6.39 10.98 1.82
C ILE A 337 -7.85 11.06 1.33
N VAL A 338 -8.82 10.81 2.21
CA VAL A 338 -10.25 10.93 1.89
C VAL A 338 -10.62 12.38 1.62
N TYR A 339 -10.13 13.33 2.42
CA TYR A 339 -10.36 14.75 2.18
C TYR A 339 -9.82 15.22 0.83
N LEU A 340 -8.65 14.76 0.40
CA LEU A 340 -8.12 15.08 -0.93
C LEU A 340 -9.04 14.55 -2.05
N GLY A 341 -9.71 13.41 -1.84
CA GLY A 341 -10.76 12.91 -2.75
C GLY A 341 -12.01 13.80 -2.75
N VAL A 342 -12.46 14.26 -1.59
CA VAL A 342 -13.56 15.23 -1.48
C VAL A 342 -13.21 16.54 -2.21
N HIS A 343 -11.97 17.01 -2.05
CA HIS A 343 -11.46 18.19 -2.76
C HIS A 343 -11.47 17.99 -4.28
N ALA A 344 -11.12 16.79 -4.77
CA ALA A 344 -11.24 16.44 -6.19
C ALA A 344 -12.68 16.57 -6.71
N GLY A 345 -13.66 16.11 -5.92
CA GLY A 345 -15.09 16.24 -6.24
C GLY A 345 -15.58 17.69 -6.20
N LYS A 346 -15.08 18.51 -5.28
CA LYS A 346 -15.38 19.96 -5.27
C LYS A 346 -14.89 20.66 -6.53
N ILE A 347 -13.71 20.31 -7.03
CA ILE A 347 -13.20 20.85 -8.30
C ILE A 347 -14.16 20.50 -9.45
N LEU A 348 -14.72 19.28 -9.47
CA LEU A 348 -15.72 18.88 -10.48
C LEU A 348 -16.94 19.80 -10.45
N LEU A 349 -17.45 20.12 -9.25
CA LEU A 349 -18.67 20.92 -9.07
C LEU A 349 -18.44 22.43 -9.27
N LEU A 350 -17.30 22.96 -8.82
CA LEU A 350 -17.01 24.41 -8.83
C LEU A 350 -16.59 24.95 -10.19
N TYR A 351 -15.90 24.15 -11.00
CA TYR A 351 -15.44 24.56 -12.32
C TYR A 351 -16.37 24.01 -13.39
N TYR A 352 -16.99 24.89 -14.19
CA TYR A 352 -17.89 24.45 -15.26
C TYR A 352 -17.14 23.94 -16.50
N GLN A 353 -16.05 24.62 -16.89
CA GLN A 353 -15.31 24.31 -18.10
C GLN A 353 -14.42 23.08 -17.94
N CYS A 354 -14.44 22.19 -18.93
CA CYS A 354 -13.62 20.97 -19.00
C CYS A 354 -12.11 21.27 -18.82
N ASN A 355 -11.57 22.22 -19.59
CA ASN A 355 -10.14 22.59 -19.53
C ASN A 355 -9.75 23.04 -18.11
N SER A 356 -10.58 23.83 -17.45
CA SER A 356 -10.33 24.34 -16.10
C SER A 356 -10.29 23.22 -15.06
N ARG A 357 -11.17 22.21 -15.17
CA ARG A 357 -11.15 21.02 -14.30
C ARG A 357 -9.86 20.23 -14.45
N VAL A 358 -9.49 19.91 -15.70
CA VAL A 358 -8.31 19.10 -16.01
C VAL A 358 -7.03 19.81 -15.57
N ILE A 359 -6.90 21.12 -15.85
CA ILE A 359 -5.77 21.93 -15.39
C ILE A 359 -5.69 21.90 -13.86
N ARG A 360 -6.83 22.04 -13.17
CA ARG A 360 -6.88 22.03 -11.69
C ARG A 360 -6.44 20.71 -11.09
N TRP A 361 -6.97 19.58 -11.54
CA TRP A 361 -6.53 18.27 -11.05
C TRP A 361 -5.06 18.00 -11.39
N SER A 362 -4.60 18.41 -12.58
CA SER A 362 -3.19 18.29 -12.97
C SER A 362 -2.27 19.13 -12.07
N LEU A 363 -2.68 20.35 -11.71
CA LEU A 363 -1.93 21.18 -10.76
C LEU A 363 -1.86 20.54 -9.38
N TRP A 364 -2.97 20.02 -8.87
CA TRP A 364 -2.99 19.32 -7.58
C TRP A 364 -2.14 18.04 -7.60
N ALA A 365 -2.14 17.30 -8.70
CA ALA A 365 -1.24 16.17 -8.89
C ALA A 365 0.23 16.59 -8.81
N VAL A 366 0.64 17.60 -9.57
CA VAL A 366 2.03 18.08 -9.57
C VAL A 366 2.44 18.59 -8.19
N VAL A 367 1.60 19.39 -7.52
CA VAL A 367 1.90 19.93 -6.19
C VAL A 367 2.06 18.82 -5.16
N THR A 368 1.10 17.90 -5.07
CA THR A 368 1.17 16.78 -4.12
C THR A 368 2.34 15.84 -4.42
N GLY A 369 2.63 15.58 -5.69
CA GLY A 369 3.77 14.79 -6.13
C GLY A 369 5.13 15.42 -5.81
N ILE A 370 5.30 16.74 -6.00
CA ILE A 370 6.52 17.46 -5.64
C ILE A 370 6.75 17.42 -4.13
N ILE A 371 5.70 17.72 -3.33
CA ILE A 371 5.82 17.68 -1.86
C ILE A 371 6.17 16.27 -1.40
N ALA A 372 5.53 15.24 -1.96
CA ALA A 372 5.87 13.85 -1.66
C ALA A 372 7.33 13.51 -2.02
N GLY A 373 7.77 13.93 -3.21
CA GLY A 373 9.14 13.75 -3.69
C GLY A 373 10.18 14.41 -2.79
N ILE A 374 9.91 15.63 -2.30
CA ILE A 374 10.78 16.33 -1.35
C ILE A 374 10.84 15.56 -0.01
N LEU A 375 9.69 15.10 0.51
CA LEU A 375 9.63 14.38 1.78
C LEU A 375 10.36 13.03 1.73
N CYS A 376 10.29 12.30 0.61
CA CYS A 376 11.01 11.05 0.41
C CYS A 376 12.40 11.21 -0.22
N ASN A 377 12.85 12.44 -0.49
CA ASN A 377 14.10 12.75 -1.20
C ASN A 377 14.22 12.03 -2.57
N PHE A 378 13.08 11.83 -3.27
CA PHE A 378 12.95 11.07 -4.51
C PHE A 378 13.55 9.66 -4.46
N ARG A 379 13.65 9.07 -3.27
CA ARG A 379 14.15 7.71 -3.04
C ARG A 379 13.12 6.91 -2.25
N THR A 380 13.15 5.60 -2.41
CA THR A 380 12.28 4.69 -1.64
C THR A 380 12.67 4.69 -0.16
N GLU A 381 13.98 4.72 0.12
CA GLU A 381 14.57 4.68 1.45
C GLU A 381 15.51 5.87 1.72
N GLY A 382 15.58 6.31 2.98
CA GLY A 382 16.50 7.37 3.43
C GLY A 382 16.01 8.82 3.25
N GLY A 383 14.76 9.03 2.82
CA GLY A 383 14.09 10.33 2.91
C GLY A 383 13.69 10.69 4.34
N VAL A 384 13.30 11.96 4.57
CA VAL A 384 12.82 12.45 5.88
C VAL A 384 11.59 11.65 6.33
N ILE A 385 10.67 11.40 5.39
CA ILE A 385 9.53 10.50 5.57
C ILE A 385 9.56 9.48 4.41
N PRO A 386 9.91 8.21 4.65
CA PRO A 386 9.93 7.18 3.61
C PRO A 386 8.50 6.86 3.13
N VAL A 387 8.37 6.39 1.89
CA VAL A 387 7.08 6.00 1.32
C VAL A 387 6.70 4.61 1.83
N SER A 388 5.88 4.55 2.88
CA SER A 388 5.42 3.29 3.46
C SER A 388 3.90 3.17 3.47
N LYS A 389 3.39 2.12 2.82
CA LYS A 389 1.96 1.75 2.79
C LYS A 389 1.49 1.23 4.15
N ASN A 390 2.28 0.38 4.80
CA ASN A 390 1.89 -0.26 6.07
C ASN A 390 1.74 0.75 7.21
N MET A 391 2.47 1.85 7.14
CA MET A 391 2.43 2.97 8.10
C MET A 391 1.60 4.15 7.59
N MET A 392 1.06 4.02 6.38
CA MET A 392 0.37 5.06 5.62
C MET A 392 0.98 6.46 5.81
N THR A 393 2.29 6.53 5.65
CA THR A 393 3.09 7.75 5.86
C THR A 393 2.59 8.93 5.02
N LEU A 394 2.87 10.15 5.47
CA LEU A 394 2.46 11.36 4.74
C LEU A 394 2.98 11.38 3.28
N SER A 395 4.24 10.98 3.05
CA SER A 395 4.81 10.86 1.69
C SER A 395 4.03 9.86 0.84
N TYR A 396 3.60 8.73 1.42
CA TYR A 396 2.76 7.75 0.74
C TYR A 396 1.37 8.32 0.40
N VAL A 397 0.71 8.98 1.36
CA VAL A 397 -0.61 9.60 1.14
C VAL A 397 -0.54 10.61 -0.01
N LEU A 398 0.43 11.53 0.01
CA LEU A 398 0.60 12.54 -1.03
C LEU A 398 0.95 11.93 -2.40
N THR A 399 1.78 10.88 -2.41
CA THR A 399 2.11 10.14 -3.66
C THR A 399 0.85 9.49 -4.25
N CYS A 400 0.06 8.79 -3.43
CA CYS A 400 -1.19 8.17 -3.86
C CYS A 400 -2.19 9.22 -4.36
N SER A 401 -2.33 10.34 -3.67
CA SER A 401 -3.20 11.43 -4.10
C SER A 401 -2.74 12.04 -5.43
N SER A 402 -1.44 12.22 -5.64
CA SER A 402 -0.89 12.69 -6.92
C SER A 402 -1.32 11.80 -8.09
N PHE A 403 -1.09 10.48 -7.97
CA PHE A 403 -1.52 9.54 -9.00
C PHE A 403 -3.04 9.48 -9.16
N ALA A 404 -3.80 9.57 -8.06
CA ALA A 404 -5.25 9.60 -8.10
C ALA A 404 -5.79 10.84 -8.85
N PHE A 405 -5.23 12.03 -8.63
CA PHE A 405 -5.61 13.25 -9.35
C PHE A 405 -5.30 13.15 -10.86
N LEU A 406 -4.14 12.61 -11.24
CA LEU A 406 -3.81 12.37 -12.66
C LEU A 406 -4.75 11.36 -13.29
N LEU A 407 -4.99 10.24 -12.61
CA LEU A 407 -5.89 9.22 -13.09
C LEU A 407 -7.32 9.76 -13.23
N TYR A 408 -7.78 10.55 -12.26
CA TYR A 408 -9.10 11.18 -12.30
C TYR A 408 -9.24 12.15 -13.47
N ALA A 409 -8.22 12.98 -13.73
CA ALA A 409 -8.20 13.87 -14.88
C ALA A 409 -8.21 13.11 -16.22
N LEU A 410 -7.44 12.02 -16.32
CA LEU A 410 -7.40 11.17 -17.51
C LEU A 410 -8.75 10.47 -17.75
N LEU A 411 -9.34 9.88 -16.70
CA LEU A 411 -10.63 9.21 -16.79
C LEU A 411 -11.75 10.18 -17.18
N TYR A 412 -11.77 11.39 -16.60
CA TYR A 412 -12.71 12.44 -16.98
C TYR A 412 -12.59 12.81 -18.47
N VAL A 413 -11.37 12.96 -18.99
CA VAL A 413 -11.17 13.27 -20.42
C VAL A 413 -11.63 12.11 -21.31
N LEU A 414 -11.33 10.87 -20.96
CA LEU A 414 -11.68 9.70 -21.77
C LEU A 414 -13.18 9.38 -21.75
N ILE A 415 -13.81 9.45 -20.56
CA ILE A 415 -15.20 9.07 -20.34
C ILE A 415 -16.10 10.28 -20.65
N ASP A 416 -15.96 11.38 -19.92
CA ASP A 416 -16.95 12.46 -19.99
C ASP A 416 -16.74 13.37 -21.21
N TYR A 417 -15.49 13.71 -21.53
CA TYR A 417 -15.20 14.63 -22.63
C TYR A 417 -15.15 13.95 -24.00
N LYS A 418 -14.36 12.89 -24.15
CA LYS A 418 -14.19 12.16 -25.41
C LYS A 418 -15.24 11.08 -25.64
N GLN A 419 -15.96 10.65 -24.59
CA GLN A 419 -16.97 9.59 -24.67
C GLN A 419 -16.44 8.33 -25.36
N PHE A 420 -15.14 8.07 -25.21
CA PHE A 420 -14.47 6.92 -25.81
C PHE A 420 -14.89 5.61 -25.12
N TRP A 421 -15.31 5.72 -23.86
CA TRP A 421 -15.74 4.60 -23.03
C TRP A 421 -16.90 5.02 -22.14
N SER A 422 -17.83 4.11 -21.90
CA SER A 422 -19.03 4.33 -21.07
C SER A 422 -18.76 4.39 -19.56
N GLY A 423 -17.51 4.25 -19.13
CA GLY A 423 -17.11 4.29 -17.71
C GLY A 423 -17.45 3.04 -16.90
N ALA A 424 -17.90 1.95 -17.53
CA ALA A 424 -18.13 0.67 -16.85
C ALA A 424 -16.82 -0.13 -16.71
N PRO A 425 -16.30 -0.41 -15.49
CA PRO A 425 -17.08 -0.73 -14.29
C PRO A 425 -17.19 0.37 -13.23
N PHE A 426 -16.55 1.51 -13.39
CA PHE A 426 -16.52 2.59 -12.40
C PHE A 426 -17.91 3.19 -12.11
N THR A 427 -18.81 3.18 -13.09
CA THR A 427 -20.22 3.51 -12.91
C THR A 427 -20.94 2.56 -11.95
N TYR A 428 -20.61 1.26 -11.95
CA TYR A 428 -21.17 0.30 -10.99
C TYR A 428 -20.60 0.46 -9.57
N ALA A 429 -19.41 1.02 -9.46
CA ALA A 429 -18.79 1.36 -8.18
C ALA A 429 -19.30 2.70 -7.60
N GLY A 430 -20.17 3.41 -8.31
CA GLY A 430 -20.76 4.68 -7.88
C GLY A 430 -19.78 5.87 -7.92
N MET A 431 -18.74 5.81 -8.75
CA MET A 431 -17.76 6.91 -8.87
C MET A 431 -18.13 7.97 -9.94
N TYR A 432 -19.13 7.69 -10.77
CA TYR A 432 -19.62 8.54 -11.86
C TYR A 432 -21.14 8.56 -11.91
#